data_AF-A0A536NTX6-F1
#
_entry.id   AF-A0A536NTX6-F1
#
_cell.length_a   1.000
_cell.length_b   1.000
_cell.length_c   1.000
_cell.angle_alpha   90.00
_cell.angle_beta   90.00
_cell.angle_gamma   90.00
#
_symmetry.space_group_name_H-M   'P 1'
#
loop_
_entity.id
_entity.type
_entity.pdbx_description
1 polymer ?
#
loop_
_entity_poly.entity_id
_entity_poly.type
_entity_poly.pdbx_seq_one_letter_code
_entity_poly.pdbx_strand_id
1 'polypeptide(L)'
;MISAGQLISERVMLKNDRFFAVSARDGSIKPGDFYGDGLWLGDTRLLSAFRLLIDGIEPDPVGVQADDGSATFELEAAAVHVTRVRYLDGGLHERITVANRGSVTVDAVLEIEVAADFAAMLGIRGAVPELASPVPVPPVKTV
;
A
#
# COMPACT_ATOMS: atom_id res chain seq x y z
N MET A 1 -7.32 -9.21 20.50
CA MET A 1 -7.46 -7.76 20.23
C MET A 1 -6.05 -7.20 20.06
N ILE A 2 -5.68 -6.76 18.87
CA ILE A 2 -4.37 -6.14 18.62
C ILE A 2 -4.45 -4.69 19.14
N SER A 3 -3.43 -4.22 19.85
CA SER A 3 -3.39 -2.84 20.35
C SER A 3 -3.17 -1.84 19.21
N ALA A 4 -3.66 -0.61 19.34
CA ALA A 4 -3.36 0.47 18.40
C ALA A 4 -1.85 0.71 18.22
N GLY A 5 -1.07 0.56 19.31
CA GLY A 5 0.40 0.66 19.23
C GLY A 5 1.05 -0.46 18.42
N GLN A 6 0.45 -1.66 18.45
CA GLN A 6 0.91 -2.80 17.67
C GLN A 6 0.47 -2.70 16.19
N LEU A 7 -0.70 -2.11 15.92
CA LEU A 7 -1.10 -1.78 14.56
C LEU A 7 -0.15 -0.78 13.90
N ILE A 8 0.34 0.21 14.67
CA ILE A 8 1.29 1.23 14.20
C ILE A 8 2.69 0.62 13.95
N SER A 9 3.15 -0.32 14.78
CA SER A 9 4.46 -0.98 14.56
C SER A 9 4.49 -1.85 13.30
N GLU A 10 3.34 -2.27 12.80
CA GLU A 10 3.18 -3.00 11.53
C GLU A 10 2.96 -2.07 10.32
N ARG A 11 3.15 -0.75 10.49
CA ARG A 11 3.06 0.20 9.38
C ARG A 11 4.43 0.67 8.93
N VAL A 12 4.52 0.90 7.63
CA VAL A 12 5.62 1.60 6.97
C VAL A 12 5.11 2.97 6.59
N MET A 13 5.81 4.00 7.05
CA MET A 13 5.47 5.39 6.81
C MET A 13 6.58 6.07 6.02
N LEU A 14 6.22 6.63 4.88
CA LEU A 14 7.11 7.44 4.05
C LEU A 14 6.62 8.89 4.05
N LYS A 15 7.54 9.84 4.01
CA LYS A 15 7.26 11.26 3.92
C LYS A 15 8.26 11.96 2.99
N ASN A 16 7.75 12.70 2.02
CA ASN A 16 8.52 13.67 1.26
C ASN A 16 7.67 14.92 1.00
N ASP A 17 8.19 16.09 1.35
CA ASP A 17 7.45 17.37 1.32
C ASP A 17 6.06 17.28 1.99
N ARG A 18 5.00 17.52 1.21
CA ARG A 18 3.60 17.49 1.64
C ARG A 18 2.96 16.11 1.45
N PHE A 19 3.69 15.15 0.89
CA PHE A 19 3.23 13.80 0.67
C PHE A 19 3.63 12.90 1.84
N PHE A 20 2.69 12.05 2.24
CA PHE A 20 2.99 10.92 3.13
C PHE A 20 2.23 9.68 2.68
N ALA A 21 2.90 8.54 2.78
CA ALA A 21 2.31 7.25 2.47
C ALA A 21 2.35 6.37 3.70
N VAL A 22 1.23 5.71 4.00
CA VAL A 22 1.12 4.74 5.08
C VAL A 22 0.62 3.43 4.47
N SER A 23 1.35 2.35 4.71
CA SER A 23 1.04 1.00 4.24
C SER A 23 1.41 -0.05 5.27
N ALA A 24 0.89 -1.26 5.12
CA ALA A 24 1.39 -2.45 5.81
C ALA A 24 2.83 -2.80 5.37
N ARG A 25 3.45 -3.76 6.08
CA ARG A 25 4.82 -4.23 5.81
C ARG A 25 4.99 -5.05 4.53
N ASP A 26 3.88 -5.48 3.92
CA ASP A 26 3.85 -6.05 2.56
C ASP A 26 3.73 -4.94 1.48
N GLY A 27 3.64 -3.67 1.90
CA GLY A 27 3.44 -2.50 1.05
C GLY A 27 1.99 -2.28 0.61
N SER A 28 1.05 -3.09 1.07
CA SER A 28 -0.38 -2.93 0.79
C SER A 28 -0.97 -1.73 1.54
N ILE A 29 -1.90 -1.04 0.88
CA ILE A 29 -2.66 0.06 1.45
C ILE A 29 -4.10 -0.42 1.54
N LYS A 30 -4.59 -0.64 2.76
CA LYS A 30 -5.89 -1.25 3.05
C LYS A 30 -6.58 -0.46 4.17
N PRO A 31 -7.47 0.48 3.85
CA PRO A 31 -8.08 1.36 4.85
C PRO A 31 -9.07 0.60 5.74
N GLY A 32 -9.51 -0.60 5.33
CA GLY A 32 -10.28 -1.53 6.16
C GLY A 32 -9.46 -2.21 7.27
N ASP A 33 -8.14 -2.35 7.10
CA ASP A 33 -7.25 -2.94 8.10
C ASP A 33 -6.68 -1.87 9.04
N PHE A 34 -6.28 -0.73 8.46
CA PHE A 34 -5.79 0.41 9.21
C PHE A 34 -6.29 1.71 8.57
N TYR A 35 -7.15 2.45 9.28
CA TYR A 35 -7.87 3.58 8.70
C TYR A 35 -6.98 4.73 8.20
N GLY A 36 -5.75 4.82 8.73
CA GLY A 36 -4.73 5.78 8.29
C GLY A 36 -3.94 5.38 7.04
N ASP A 37 -4.09 4.15 6.54
CA ASP A 37 -3.46 3.71 5.30
C ASP A 37 -3.87 4.65 4.16
N GLY A 38 -2.90 5.01 3.31
CA GLY A 38 -3.14 5.82 2.13
C GLY A 38 -1.92 6.58 1.65
N LEU A 39 -2.00 7.10 0.42
CA LEU A 39 -1.20 8.25 -0.01
C LEU A 39 -1.99 9.52 0.30
N TRP A 40 -1.31 10.48 0.92
CA TRP A 40 -1.91 11.72 1.35
C TRP A 40 -1.13 12.92 0.82
N LEU A 41 -1.85 14.00 0.55
CA LEU A 41 -1.30 15.31 0.25
C LEU A 41 -1.88 16.32 1.23
N GLY A 42 -1.09 16.74 2.21
CA GLY A 42 -1.61 17.47 3.37
C GLY A 42 -2.71 16.66 4.06
N ASP A 43 -3.88 17.24 4.29
CA ASP A 43 -4.94 16.57 5.04
C ASP A 43 -5.92 15.74 4.18
N THR A 44 -5.60 15.44 2.92
CA THR A 44 -6.48 14.70 1.99
C THR A 44 -5.84 13.40 1.50
N ARG A 45 -6.56 12.28 1.61
CA ARG A 45 -6.14 10.96 1.10
C ARG A 45 -6.40 10.84 -0.40
N LEU A 46 -5.35 10.89 -1.20
CA LEU A 46 -5.45 10.78 -2.66
C LEU A 46 -5.58 9.33 -3.14
N LEU A 47 -4.90 8.40 -2.46
CA LEU A 47 -4.97 6.97 -2.76
C LEU A 47 -5.39 6.24 -1.49
N SER A 48 -6.57 5.62 -1.51
CA SER A 48 -7.13 4.91 -0.36
C SER A 48 -6.80 3.43 -0.37
N ALA A 49 -6.59 2.82 -1.55
CA ALA A 49 -6.16 1.44 -1.65
C ALA A 49 -5.06 1.25 -2.70
N PHE A 50 -4.14 0.33 -2.42
CA PHE A 50 -3.11 -0.16 -3.33
C PHE A 50 -2.80 -1.60 -2.92
N ARG A 51 -3.20 -2.56 -3.75
CA ARG A 51 -2.92 -3.99 -3.53
C ARG A 51 -2.25 -4.56 -4.77
N LEU A 52 -1.26 -5.40 -4.53
CA LEU A 52 -0.58 -6.18 -5.55
C LEU A 52 -0.96 -7.63 -5.33
N LEU A 53 -1.40 -8.30 -6.39
CA LEU A 53 -1.75 -9.72 -6.36
C LEU A 53 -0.97 -10.46 -7.46
N ILE A 54 -0.63 -11.71 -7.16
CA ILE A 54 -0.14 -12.69 -8.13
C ILE A 54 -1.17 -13.81 -8.17
N ASP A 55 -1.76 -14.07 -9.34
CA ASP A 55 -2.81 -15.06 -9.54
C ASP A 55 -4.00 -14.90 -8.56
N GLY A 56 -4.41 -13.65 -8.32
CA GLY A 56 -5.48 -13.31 -7.39
C GLY A 56 -5.14 -13.40 -5.91
N ILE A 57 -3.89 -13.70 -5.55
CA ILE A 57 -3.43 -13.87 -4.17
C ILE A 57 -2.40 -12.79 -3.80
N GLU A 58 -2.51 -12.23 -2.60
CA GLU A 58 -1.49 -11.31 -2.09
C GLU A 58 -0.20 -12.06 -1.74
N PRO A 59 0.97 -11.60 -2.20
CA PRO A 59 2.25 -12.19 -1.84
C PRO A 59 2.54 -12.12 -0.34
N ASP A 60 3.23 -13.12 0.19
CA ASP A 60 3.67 -13.17 1.58
C ASP A 60 4.89 -12.25 1.81
N PRO A 61 4.89 -11.38 2.84
CA PRO A 61 6.02 -10.51 3.13
C PRO A 61 7.19 -11.28 3.73
N VAL A 62 8.37 -11.12 3.14
CA VAL A 62 9.64 -11.68 3.64
C VAL A 62 10.46 -10.62 4.37
N GLY A 63 10.42 -9.39 3.90
CA GLY A 63 11.21 -8.31 4.48
C GLY A 63 10.77 -6.94 4.03
N VAL A 64 11.12 -5.95 4.84
CA VAL A 64 10.97 -4.54 4.47
C VAL A 64 12.14 -3.74 4.97
N GLN A 65 12.63 -2.85 4.12
CA GLN A 65 13.64 -1.85 4.42
C GLN A 65 13.03 -0.49 4.06
N ALA A 66 13.08 0.46 4.98
CA ALA A 66 12.51 1.79 4.74
C ALA A 66 13.46 2.87 5.27
N ASP A 67 13.47 3.99 4.57
CA ASP A 67 14.00 5.27 5.02
C ASP A 67 12.88 6.33 4.99
N ASP A 68 13.22 7.60 5.18
CA ASP A 68 12.23 8.68 5.27
C ASP A 68 11.37 8.81 3.99
N GLY A 69 11.93 8.57 2.81
CA GLY A 69 11.27 8.85 1.52
C GLY A 69 10.97 7.62 0.67
N SER A 70 11.54 6.46 1.02
CA SER A 70 11.47 5.24 0.23
C SER A 70 11.37 3.97 1.07
N ALA A 71 10.79 2.92 0.48
CA ALA A 71 10.78 1.58 1.05
C ALA A 71 10.96 0.52 -0.04
N THR A 72 11.72 -0.53 0.31
CA THR A 72 11.83 -1.76 -0.45
C THR A 72 11.11 -2.86 0.31
N PHE A 73 10.12 -3.47 -0.32
CA PHE A 73 9.37 -4.63 0.19
C PHE A 73 9.79 -5.87 -0.60
N GLU A 74 10.18 -6.91 0.12
CA GLU A 74 10.52 -8.21 -0.45
C GLU A 74 9.41 -9.20 -0.13
N LEU A 75 8.81 -9.77 -1.17
CA LEU A 75 7.63 -10.63 -1.08
C LEU A 75 7.83 -11.93 -1.85
N GLU A 76 7.10 -12.97 -1.47
CA GLU A 76 7.07 -14.25 -2.17
C GLU A 76 5.63 -14.61 -2.57
N ALA A 77 5.45 -15.09 -3.80
CA ALA A 77 4.16 -15.55 -4.28
C ALA A 77 4.33 -16.82 -5.11
N ALA A 78 3.89 -17.94 -4.57
CA ALA A 78 4.00 -19.26 -5.20
C ALA A 78 5.44 -19.54 -5.71
N ALA A 79 5.67 -19.40 -7.02
CA ALA A 79 6.95 -19.67 -7.67
C ALA A 79 7.74 -18.40 -8.09
N VAL A 80 7.24 -17.21 -7.77
CA VAL A 80 7.91 -15.94 -8.10
C VAL A 80 8.24 -15.14 -6.85
N HIS A 81 9.40 -14.49 -6.90
CA HIS A 81 9.79 -13.48 -5.95
C HIS A 81 9.38 -12.10 -6.47
N VAL A 82 8.81 -11.27 -5.60
CA VAL A 82 8.37 -9.91 -5.96
C VAL A 82 9.10 -8.90 -5.10
N THR A 83 9.85 -8.01 -5.74
CA THR A 83 10.47 -6.85 -5.09
C THR A 83 9.69 -5.60 -5.46
N ARG A 84 9.29 -4.82 -4.47
CA ARG A 84 8.61 -3.54 -4.66
C ARG A 84 9.45 -2.41 -4.09
N VAL A 85 9.81 -1.44 -4.91
CA VAL A 85 10.50 -0.22 -4.48
C VAL A 85 9.53 0.94 -4.59
N ARG A 86 9.11 1.47 -3.44
CA ARG A 86 8.23 2.62 -3.31
C ARG A 86 9.05 3.85 -2.95
N TYR A 87 8.77 4.99 -3.55
CA TYR A 87 9.33 6.27 -3.11
C TYR A 87 8.38 7.43 -3.39
N LEU A 88 8.57 8.52 -2.65
CA LEU A 88 7.79 9.75 -2.81
C LEU A 88 8.60 10.80 -3.55
N ASP A 89 8.09 11.28 -4.69
CA ASP A 89 8.66 12.37 -5.49
C ASP A 89 7.55 13.06 -6.30
N GLY A 90 6.98 14.13 -5.75
CA GLY A 90 5.78 14.78 -6.32
C GLY A 90 4.53 13.88 -6.33
N GLY A 91 4.55 12.74 -5.64
CA GLY A 91 3.53 11.69 -5.65
C GLY A 91 4.13 10.34 -5.23
N LEU A 92 3.34 9.27 -5.31
CA LEU A 92 3.82 7.91 -5.02
C LEU A 92 4.28 7.23 -6.31
N HIS A 93 5.53 6.79 -6.31
CA HIS A 93 6.11 5.97 -7.36
C HIS A 93 6.31 4.56 -6.82
N GLU A 94 6.00 3.57 -7.66
CA GLU A 94 6.20 2.15 -7.34
C GLU A 94 6.91 1.47 -8.50
N ARG A 95 8.05 0.82 -8.23
CA ARG A 95 8.71 -0.10 -9.15
C ARG A 95 8.48 -1.52 -8.66
N ILE A 96 7.84 -2.34 -9.49
CA ILE A 96 7.53 -3.73 -9.20
C ILE A 96 8.40 -4.61 -10.09
N THR A 97 9.20 -5.48 -9.49
CA THR A 97 10.02 -6.49 -10.17
C THR A 97 9.49 -7.87 -9.80
N VAL A 98 9.08 -8.66 -10.80
CA VAL A 98 8.68 -10.06 -10.62
C VAL A 98 9.78 -10.95 -11.19
N ALA A 99 10.31 -11.86 -10.37
CA ALA A 99 11.44 -12.71 -10.72
C ALA A 99 11.11 -14.19 -10.48
N ASN A 100 11.12 -14.99 -11.54
CA ASN A 100 11.21 -16.44 -11.43
C ASN A 100 12.69 -16.82 -11.19
N ARG A 101 13.00 -17.34 -9.99
CA ARG A 101 14.34 -17.80 -9.61
C ARG A 101 14.53 -19.32 -9.80
N GLY A 102 13.49 -20.02 -10.27
CA GLY A 102 13.50 -21.45 -10.54
C GLY A 102 14.01 -21.81 -11.93
N SER A 103 14.10 -23.11 -12.20
CA SER A 103 14.50 -23.66 -13.50
C SER A 103 13.33 -24.02 -14.41
N VAL A 104 12.09 -23.86 -13.93
CA VAL A 104 10.86 -24.20 -14.67
C VAL A 104 10.13 -22.91 -15.02
N THR A 105 9.58 -22.85 -16.23
CA THR A 105 8.72 -21.73 -16.65
C THR A 105 7.51 -21.60 -15.72
N VAL A 106 7.19 -20.37 -15.35
CA VAL A 106 6.05 -20.04 -14.49
C VAL A 106 5.13 -19.13 -15.29
N ASP A 107 3.86 -19.53 -15.38
CA ASP A 107 2.78 -18.64 -15.81
C ASP A 107 2.21 -17.96 -14.55
N ALA A 108 2.14 -16.63 -14.57
CA ALA A 108 1.63 -15.84 -13.45
C ALA A 108 0.97 -14.56 -13.98
N VAL A 109 -0.11 -14.13 -13.34
CA VAL A 109 -0.80 -12.87 -13.62
C VAL A 109 -0.51 -11.88 -12.50
N LEU A 110 0.08 -10.74 -12.86
CA LEU A 110 0.23 -9.61 -11.94
C LEU A 110 -1.00 -8.71 -12.01
N GLU A 111 -1.67 -8.53 -10.89
CA GLU A 111 -2.81 -7.65 -10.75
C GLU A 111 -2.47 -6.51 -9.79
N ILE A 112 -2.93 -5.30 -10.12
CA ILE A 112 -2.86 -4.14 -9.24
C ILE A 112 -4.29 -3.62 -9.05
N GLU A 113 -4.68 -3.46 -7.80
CA GLU A 113 -5.93 -2.83 -7.39
C GLU A 113 -5.63 -1.46 -6.76
N VAL A 114 -6.26 -0.42 -7.27
CA VAL A 114 -6.15 0.95 -6.73
C VAL A 114 -7.52 1.54 -6.48
N ALA A 115 -7.65 2.35 -5.43
CA ALA A 115 -8.85 3.13 -5.16
C ALA A 115 -8.49 4.51 -4.59
N ALA A 116 -9.43 5.45 -4.72
CA ALA A 116 -9.35 6.77 -4.13
C ALA A 116 -10.68 7.11 -3.43
N ASP A 117 -10.59 7.82 -2.30
CA ASP A 117 -11.77 8.29 -1.57
C ASP A 117 -11.70 9.78 -1.19
N PHE A 118 -10.55 10.44 -1.26
CA PHE A 118 -10.39 11.86 -0.86
C PHE A 118 -10.78 12.13 0.59
N ALA A 119 -10.67 11.12 1.47
CA ALA A 119 -10.95 11.27 2.89
C ALA A 119 -10.08 12.35 3.54
N ALA A 120 -10.67 13.13 4.45
CA ALA A 120 -9.96 14.12 5.23
C ALA A 120 -9.33 13.50 6.49
N MET A 121 -8.11 13.93 6.84
CA MET A 121 -7.39 13.49 8.04
C MET A 121 -8.21 13.73 9.32
N LEU A 122 -8.95 14.83 9.39
CA LEU A 122 -9.85 15.13 10.52
C LEU A 122 -11.00 14.13 10.62
N GLY A 123 -11.48 13.60 9.50
CA GLY A 123 -12.46 12.52 9.48
C GLY A 123 -11.87 11.22 9.99
N ILE A 124 -10.67 10.84 9.52
CA ILE A 124 -9.94 9.65 9.99
C ILE A 124 -9.66 9.71 11.49
N ARG A 125 -9.35 10.90 12.03
CA ARG A 125 -9.10 11.12 13.46
C ARG A 125 -10.37 11.27 14.30
N GLY A 126 -11.55 11.20 13.68
CA GLY A 126 -12.85 11.25 14.37
C GLY A 126 -13.31 12.66 14.78
N ALA A 127 -12.63 13.72 14.34
CA ALA A 127 -13.05 15.10 14.62
C ALA A 127 -14.22 15.54 13.74
N VAL A 128 -14.28 15.06 12.49
CA VAL A 128 -15.37 15.32 11.54
C VAL A 128 -15.68 14.04 10.73
N PRO A 129 -16.31 13.02 11.35
CA PRO A 129 -16.45 11.67 10.78
C PRO A 129 -17.08 11.61 9.39
N GLU A 130 -17.92 12.59 9.04
CA GLU A 130 -18.57 12.72 7.73
C GLU A 130 -17.57 12.89 6.58
N LEU A 131 -16.35 13.38 6.88
CA LEU A 131 -15.29 13.58 5.89
C LEU A 131 -14.34 12.38 5.77
N ALA A 132 -14.57 11.30 6.51
CA ALA A 132 -13.66 10.16 6.59
C ALA A 132 -13.81 9.17 5.42
N SER A 133 -14.92 9.24 4.68
CA SER A 133 -15.19 8.39 3.51
C SER A 133 -16.16 9.09 2.55
N PRO A 134 -15.69 10.07 1.75
CA PRO A 134 -16.46 10.56 0.61
C PRO A 134 -16.78 9.38 -0.33
N VAL A 135 -17.88 9.48 -1.09
CA VAL A 135 -18.38 8.39 -1.97
C VAL A 135 -17.21 7.76 -2.76
N PRO A 136 -16.84 6.49 -2.49
CA PRO A 136 -15.67 5.88 -3.11
C PRO A 136 -15.86 5.68 -4.61
N VAL A 137 -14.81 5.89 -5.40
CA VAL A 137 -14.70 5.28 -6.73
C VAL A 137 -14.30 3.82 -6.52
N PRO A 138 -15.07 2.83 -7.02
CA PRO A 138 -14.74 1.43 -6.81
C PRO A 138 -13.36 1.10 -7.41
N PRO A 139 -12.61 0.16 -6.80
CA PRO A 139 -11.32 -0.21 -7.31
C PRO A 139 -11.43 -0.78 -8.73
N VAL A 140 -10.47 -0.41 -9.58
CA VAL A 140 -10.34 -0.92 -10.95
C VAL A 140 -9.16 -1.89 -10.97
N LYS A 141 -9.41 -3.12 -11.44
CA LYS A 141 -8.34 -4.07 -11.74
C LYS A 141 -7.68 -3.70 -13.06
N THR A 142 -6.36 -3.86 -13.12
CA THR A 142 -5.58 -3.47 -14.31
C THR A 142 -5.63 -4.52 -15.43
N VAL A 143 -6.07 -5.75 -15.09
CA VAL A 143 -6.23 -6.91 -15.98
C VAL A 143 -7.42 -7.75 -15.54
#